data_AF-A0A8T0MZK0-F1
#
_entry.id   AF-A0A8T0MZK0-F1
#
_cell.length_a   1.000
_cell.length_b   1.000
_cell.length_c   1.000
_cell.angle_alpha   90.00
_cell.angle_beta   90.00
_cell.angle_gamma   90.00
#
_symmetry.space_group_name_H-M   'P 1'
#
loop_
_entity.id
_entity.type
_entity.pdbx_description
1 polymer ?
#
loop_
_entity_poly.entity_id
_entity_poly.type
_entity_poly.pdbx_seq_one_letter_code
_entity_poly.pdbx_strand_id
1 'polypeptide(L)'
;MVMSRTRHICITRTHSAQSMRNQSFSPTELHCRQRQRRRPSHLSTPALCMVQESLQLEILCSHLLIERFNGRLPCHIGDGNDVQSFSHVDDVVSGHIAAMEKGRVGERYLLTGENVSLLHMFNLAANITNTNPPRFHLPLWLLEIYGWVSVFVAQITEKPPLISYPVLHYLKHQWAYSCDKAKRELGYSPRSLAEGLTETLLWLKNDNLIKF
;
A
#
# COMPACT_ATOMS: atom_id res chain seq x y z
N MET A 1 31.09 11.64 23.73
CA MET A 1 30.23 12.75 23.28
C MET A 1 30.12 12.58 21.77
N VAL A 2 29.09 11.97 21.17
CA VAL A 2 27.64 12.23 21.25
C VAL A 2 26.88 10.89 21.08
N MET A 3 25.97 10.59 22.02
CA MET A 3 24.90 9.60 21.87
C MET A 3 23.77 10.21 21.03
N SER A 4 23.26 9.50 20.01
CA SER A 4 21.97 9.83 19.41
C SER A 4 21.16 8.59 19.03
N ARG A 5 20.34 8.17 20.00
CA ARG A 5 18.92 7.75 19.88
C ARG A 5 18.51 6.92 18.66
N THR A 6 18.70 5.60 18.77
CA THR A 6 17.89 4.60 18.07
C THR A 6 16.47 4.61 18.67
N ARG A 7 15.49 5.20 17.98
CA ARG A 7 14.06 5.00 18.30
C ARG A 7 13.65 3.66 17.69
N HIS A 8 13.47 2.66 18.54
CA HIS A 8 12.88 1.37 18.19
C HIS A 8 11.46 1.58 17.64
N ILE A 9 11.28 1.37 16.33
CA ILE A 9 9.97 1.17 15.71
C ILE A 9 9.55 -0.26 16.06
N CYS A 10 8.55 -0.39 16.93
CA CYS A 10 7.99 -1.67 17.31
C CYS A 10 7.04 -2.12 16.19
N ILE A 11 7.53 -2.96 15.28
CA ILE A 11 6.72 -3.59 14.24
C ILE A 11 5.89 -4.69 14.91
N THR A 12 4.65 -4.38 15.31
CA THR A 12 3.69 -5.41 15.71
C THR A 12 3.21 -6.14 14.46
N ARG A 13 3.69 -7.37 14.27
CA ARG A 13 3.17 -8.34 13.29
C ARG A 13 1.68 -8.57 13.59
N THR A 14 0.80 -7.99 12.78
CA THR A 14 -0.65 -8.23 12.86
C THR A 14 -0.97 -9.59 12.26
N HIS A 15 -1.01 -10.62 13.11
CA HIS A 15 -1.72 -11.84 12.75
C HIS A 15 -3.24 -11.55 12.71
N SER A 16 -3.91 -12.10 11.69
CA SER A 16 -5.35 -12.04 11.51
C SER A 16 -6.10 -12.52 12.77
N ALA A 17 -7.15 -11.80 13.13
CA ALA A 17 -7.85 -11.89 14.42
C ALA A 17 -8.55 -13.24 14.72
N GLN A 18 -8.54 -14.20 13.79
CA GLN A 18 -9.21 -15.49 13.97
C GLN A 18 -8.31 -16.60 14.55
N SER A 19 -6.98 -16.43 14.59
CA SER A 19 -6.04 -17.50 15.02
C SER A 19 -5.54 -17.39 16.48
N MET A 20 -5.89 -16.34 17.23
CA MET A 20 -5.25 -16.03 18.53
C MET A 20 -5.89 -16.64 19.78
N ARG A 21 -6.89 -17.52 19.68
CA ARG A 21 -7.61 -17.99 20.88
C ARG A 21 -6.83 -18.99 21.74
N ASN A 22 -5.76 -19.62 21.21
CA ASN A 22 -5.07 -20.73 21.89
C ASN A 22 -3.52 -20.68 21.85
N GLN A 23 -2.89 -19.54 21.64
CA GLN A 23 -1.41 -19.46 21.69
C GLN A 23 -0.91 -18.83 22.98
N SER A 24 -0.09 -19.60 23.70
CA SER A 24 0.69 -19.17 24.86
C SER A 24 1.72 -18.11 24.44
N PHE A 25 1.48 -16.86 24.85
CA PHE A 25 2.35 -15.71 24.57
C PHE A 25 3.67 -15.80 25.35
N SER A 26 4.76 -15.34 24.75
CA SER A 26 6.08 -15.32 25.39
C SER A 26 6.14 -14.28 26.53
N PRO A 27 7.05 -14.42 27.51
CA PRO A 27 7.17 -13.51 28.66
C PRO A 27 7.39 -12.03 28.26
N THR A 28 7.99 -11.79 27.10
CA THR A 28 8.31 -10.45 26.57
C THR A 28 7.06 -9.71 26.06
N GLU A 29 6.10 -10.43 25.45
CA GLU A 29 4.81 -9.90 24.99
C GLU A 29 3.93 -9.47 26.17
N LEU A 30 3.91 -10.28 27.24
CA LEU A 30 3.22 -9.98 28.49
C LEU A 30 3.81 -8.74 29.18
N HIS A 31 5.13 -8.58 29.14
CA HIS A 31 5.82 -7.42 29.73
C HIS A 31 5.47 -6.11 29.01
N CYS A 32 5.37 -6.12 27.68
CA CYS A 32 4.99 -4.94 26.88
C CYS A 32 3.55 -4.51 27.16
N ARG A 33 2.64 -5.49 27.30
CA ARG A 33 1.23 -5.27 27.65
C ARG A 33 1.05 -4.72 29.07
N GLN A 34 1.87 -5.17 30.02
CA GLN A 34 1.83 -4.68 31.40
C GLN A 34 2.43 -3.27 31.55
N ARG A 35 3.45 -2.91 30.75
CA ARG A 35 4.01 -1.55 30.74
C ARG A 35 3.06 -0.47 30.21
N GLN A 36 2.09 -0.84 29.37
CA GLN A 36 1.04 0.08 28.92
C GLN A 36 0.04 0.43 30.02
N ARG A 37 -0.16 -0.41 31.05
CA ARG A 37 -1.10 -0.13 32.16
C ARG A 37 -0.55 0.83 33.23
N ARG A 38 0.75 1.12 33.24
CA ARG A 38 1.41 1.91 34.30
C ARG A 38 2.01 3.24 33.82
N ARG A 39 1.39 3.93 32.85
CA ARG A 39 1.82 5.29 32.50
C ARG A 39 0.99 6.34 33.26
N PRO A 40 1.64 7.35 33.86
CA PRO A 40 0.95 8.42 34.59
C PRO A 40 0.06 9.25 33.65
N SER A 41 -1.09 9.65 34.19
CA SER A 41 -2.27 10.24 33.55
C SER A 41 -2.09 11.61 32.86
N HIS A 42 -0.87 12.15 32.80
CA HIS A 42 -0.60 13.47 32.19
C HIS A 42 0.01 13.42 30.77
N LEU A 43 0.29 12.22 30.24
CA LEU A 43 0.47 12.03 28.80
C LEU A 43 -0.76 11.28 28.26
N SER A 44 -1.80 12.04 27.93
CA SER A 44 -2.86 11.59 27.05
C SER A 44 -2.27 11.37 25.65
N THR A 45 -1.52 10.28 25.45
CA THR A 45 -1.36 9.74 24.11
C THR A 45 -2.78 9.46 23.61
N PRO A 46 -3.25 10.13 22.55
CA PRO A 46 -4.55 9.83 21.98
C PRO A 46 -4.53 8.33 21.69
N ALA A 47 -5.50 7.62 22.26
CA ALA A 47 -5.58 6.18 22.11
C ALA A 47 -5.49 5.86 20.62
N LEU A 48 -4.59 4.94 20.32
CA LEU A 48 -4.11 4.56 18.99
C LEU A 48 -5.24 4.61 17.94
N CYS A 49 -5.39 5.74 17.25
CA CYS A 49 -6.23 5.84 16.07
C CYS A 49 -5.54 4.98 15.00
N MET A 50 -6.11 3.82 14.68
CA MET A 50 -5.50 2.94 13.69
C MET A 50 -5.98 3.38 12.32
N VAL A 51 -5.07 4.00 11.57
CA VAL A 51 -5.20 4.20 10.14
C VAL A 51 -4.71 2.92 9.46
N GLN A 52 -5.58 2.31 8.67
CA GLN A 52 -5.22 1.12 7.90
C GLN A 52 -4.68 1.58 6.55
N GLU A 53 -3.40 1.34 6.30
CA GLU A 53 -2.72 1.63 5.04
C GLU A 53 -2.27 0.32 4.39
N SER A 54 -2.55 0.12 3.11
CA SER A 54 -2.04 -1.01 2.33
C SER A 54 -0.74 -0.62 1.62
N LEU A 55 0.30 -0.28 2.39
CA LEU A 55 1.64 0.14 1.91
C LEU A 55 2.27 -0.80 0.86
N GLN A 56 1.94 -2.09 0.88
CA GLN A 56 2.49 -3.08 -0.05
C GLN A 56 1.99 -2.89 -1.49
N LEU A 57 0.80 -2.32 -1.68
CA LEU A 57 0.19 -2.14 -2.99
C LEU A 57 0.70 -0.87 -3.68
N GLU A 58 0.93 0.21 -2.93
CA GLU A 58 1.36 1.49 -3.51
C GLU A 58 2.81 1.45 -4.06
N ILE A 59 3.72 0.78 -3.34
CA ILE A 59 5.09 0.53 -3.81
C ILE A 59 5.07 -0.34 -5.08
N LEU A 60 4.13 -1.27 -5.17
CA LEU A 60 3.98 -2.11 -6.36
C LEU A 60 3.51 -1.29 -7.56
N CYS A 61 2.49 -0.45 -7.41
CA CYS A 61 1.93 0.32 -8.52
C CYS A 61 2.95 1.27 -9.14
N SER A 62 3.75 1.95 -8.31
CA SER A 62 4.85 2.79 -8.79
C SER A 62 5.89 1.98 -9.57
N HIS A 63 6.31 0.82 -9.05
CA HIS A 63 7.25 -0.05 -9.76
C HIS A 63 6.69 -0.59 -11.08
N LEU A 64 5.41 -0.97 -11.11
CA LEU A 64 4.72 -1.41 -12.32
C LEU A 64 4.62 -0.30 -13.37
N LEU A 65 4.38 0.95 -12.96
CA LEU A 65 4.41 2.10 -13.87
C LEU A 65 5.81 2.30 -14.45
N ILE A 66 6.86 2.23 -13.64
CA ILE A 66 8.25 2.36 -14.11
C ILE A 66 8.59 1.27 -15.13
N GLU A 67 8.29 0.00 -14.84
CA GLU A 67 8.54 -1.12 -15.74
C GLU A 67 7.70 -1.02 -17.03
N ARG A 68 6.48 -0.48 -16.93
CA ARG A 68 5.60 -0.20 -18.09
C ARG A 68 6.21 0.83 -19.03
N PHE A 69 6.66 1.97 -18.50
CA PHE A 69 7.25 3.06 -19.29
C PHE A 69 8.65 2.72 -19.81
N ASN A 70 9.38 1.84 -19.11
CA ASN A 70 10.64 1.29 -19.61
C ASN A 70 10.45 0.15 -20.64
N GLY A 71 9.21 -0.16 -21.04
CA GLY A 71 8.89 -1.14 -22.07
C GLY A 71 9.05 -2.60 -21.65
N ARG A 72 9.33 -2.86 -20.36
CA ARG A 72 9.56 -4.21 -19.82
C ARG A 72 8.25 -4.95 -19.51
N LEU A 73 7.15 -4.22 -19.40
CA LEU A 73 5.82 -4.77 -19.10
C LEU A 73 4.74 -4.26 -20.09
N PRO A 74 4.63 -4.83 -21.30
CA PRO A 74 3.63 -4.39 -22.29
C PRO A 74 2.22 -4.99 -22.07
N CYS A 75 2.04 -5.79 -21.01
CA CYS A 75 0.82 -6.52 -20.71
C CYS A 75 0.10 -5.97 -19.47
N HIS A 76 -1.22 -6.14 -19.41
CA HIS A 76 -1.98 -5.98 -18.17
C HIS A 76 -2.14 -7.36 -17.48
N ILE A 77 -2.36 -7.35 -16.17
CA ILE A 77 -2.45 -8.57 -15.37
C ILE A 77 -3.93 -8.93 -15.17
N GLY A 78 -4.29 -10.18 -15.45
CA GLY A 78 -5.65 -10.70 -15.22
C GLY A 78 -6.69 -10.06 -16.15
N ASP A 79 -7.96 -10.20 -15.78
CA ASP A 79 -9.10 -9.77 -16.61
C ASP A 79 -9.34 -8.26 -16.57
N GLY A 80 -8.56 -7.51 -15.78
CA GLY A 80 -8.70 -6.05 -15.65
C GLY A 80 -9.95 -5.60 -14.87
N ASN A 81 -10.67 -6.54 -14.24
CA ASN A 81 -11.88 -6.29 -13.45
C ASN A 81 -11.59 -6.17 -11.94
N ASP A 82 -10.36 -6.42 -11.51
CA ASP A 82 -9.97 -6.30 -10.12
C ASP A 82 -9.88 -4.83 -9.72
N VAL A 83 -10.79 -4.42 -8.84
CA VAL A 83 -10.89 -3.05 -8.33
C VAL A 83 -9.97 -2.89 -7.12
N GLN A 84 -9.20 -1.81 -7.13
CA GLN A 84 -8.31 -1.40 -6.06
C GLN A 84 -8.56 0.06 -5.71
N SER A 85 -8.35 0.41 -4.45
CA SER A 85 -8.44 1.80 -4.01
C SER A 85 -7.07 2.47 -4.09
N PHE A 86 -7.00 3.59 -4.81
CA PHE A 86 -5.77 4.36 -5.00
C PHE A 86 -5.85 5.68 -4.25
N SER A 87 -4.82 5.97 -3.47
CA SER A 87 -4.71 7.18 -2.66
C SER A 87 -3.43 7.92 -3.02
N HIS A 88 -3.45 9.25 -3.01
CA HIS A 88 -2.21 10.02 -3.11
C HIS A 88 -1.53 10.09 -1.73
N VAL A 89 -0.20 9.97 -1.70
CA VAL A 89 0.58 9.95 -0.44
C VAL A 89 0.31 11.21 0.39
N ASP A 90 0.24 12.39 -0.24
CA ASP A 90 -0.04 13.64 0.48
C ASP A 90 -1.45 13.69 1.10
N ASP A 91 -2.43 13.04 0.46
CA ASP A 91 -3.78 12.95 1.02
C ASP A 91 -3.77 12.00 2.21
N VAL A 92 -3.06 10.88 2.12
CA VAL A 92 -2.88 9.94 3.24
C VAL A 92 -2.19 10.64 4.42
N VAL A 93 -1.14 11.43 4.18
CA VAL A 93 -0.47 12.23 5.22
C VAL A 93 -1.45 13.24 5.84
N SER A 94 -2.20 13.97 5.03
CA SER A 94 -3.21 14.93 5.50
C SER A 94 -4.31 14.24 6.32
N GLY A 95 -4.72 13.03 5.91
CA GLY A 95 -5.68 12.21 6.65
C GLY A 95 -5.14 11.71 7.98
N HIS A 96 -3.85 11.38 8.07
CA HIS A 96 -3.20 11.05 9.34
C HIS A 96 -3.15 12.25 10.29
N ILE A 97 -2.84 13.44 9.79
CA ILE A 97 -2.86 14.68 10.59
C ILE A 97 -4.29 14.96 11.07
N ALA A 98 -5.29 14.86 10.20
CA ALA A 98 -6.68 15.02 10.57
C ALA A 98 -7.16 13.97 11.59
N ALA A 99 -6.69 12.73 11.48
CA ALA A 99 -6.95 11.67 12.45
C ALA A 99 -6.32 11.97 13.82
N MET A 100 -5.18 12.65 13.85
CA MET A 100 -4.55 13.07 15.11
C MET A 100 -5.32 14.22 15.79
N GLU A 101 -5.90 15.13 15.00
CA GLU A 101 -6.62 16.31 15.52
C GLU A 101 -8.09 16.02 15.87
N LYS A 102 -8.78 15.26 15.03
CA LYS A 102 -10.24 15.05 15.08
C LYS A 102 -10.65 13.60 15.31
N GLY A 103 -9.70 12.67 15.23
CA GLY A 103 -9.98 11.25 15.37
C GLY A 103 -10.46 10.88 16.77
N ARG A 104 -11.34 9.89 16.82
CA ARG A 104 -11.88 9.38 18.08
C ARG A 104 -11.08 8.18 18.56
N VAL A 105 -10.84 8.15 19.87
CA VAL A 105 -10.18 7.05 20.57
C VAL A 105 -10.92 5.74 20.32
N GLY A 106 -10.19 4.71 19.86
CA GLY A 106 -10.74 3.37 19.61
C GLY A 106 -11.39 3.20 18.23
N GLU A 107 -11.52 4.28 17.46
CA GLU A 107 -12.04 4.23 16.10
C GLU A 107 -10.93 3.94 15.08
N ARG A 108 -11.34 3.32 13.97
CA ARG A 108 -10.50 3.09 12.80
C ARG A 108 -11.03 3.89 11.62
N TYR A 109 -10.12 4.46 10.85
CA TYR A 109 -10.42 5.23 9.64
C TYR A 109 -9.66 4.64 8.46
N LEU A 110 -10.38 4.40 7.37
CA LEU A 110 -9.79 3.99 6.10
C LEU A 110 -9.46 5.24 5.30
N LEU A 111 -8.18 5.48 5.07
CA LEU A 111 -7.70 6.55 4.19
C LEU A 111 -7.49 5.96 2.82
N THR A 112 -8.58 5.88 2.07
CA THR A 112 -8.60 5.29 0.73
C THR A 112 -9.15 6.32 -0.25
N GLY A 113 -8.59 6.38 -1.45
CA GLY A 113 -9.04 7.30 -2.48
C GLY A 113 -10.02 6.67 -3.45
N GLU A 114 -9.73 6.80 -4.74
CA GLU A 114 -10.62 6.39 -5.82
C GLU A 114 -10.51 4.89 -6.09
N ASN A 115 -11.66 4.22 -6.20
CA ASN A 115 -11.73 2.79 -6.52
C ASN A 115 -11.74 2.59 -8.02
N VAL A 116 -10.64 2.13 -8.59
CA VAL A 116 -10.55 1.82 -10.02
C VAL A 116 -9.85 0.49 -10.26
N SER A 117 -9.96 -0.06 -11.46
CA SER A 117 -9.15 -1.23 -11.81
C SER A 117 -7.72 -0.86 -12.16
N LEU A 118 -6.80 -1.80 -11.97
CA LEU A 118 -5.39 -1.63 -12.36
C LEU A 118 -5.27 -1.31 -13.86
N LEU A 119 -6.11 -1.93 -14.69
CA LEU A 119 -6.20 -1.65 -16.13
C LEU A 119 -6.64 -0.21 -16.40
N HIS A 120 -7.66 0.28 -15.68
CA HIS A 120 -8.12 1.66 -15.83
C HIS A 120 -7.00 2.65 -15.48
N MET A 121 -6.25 2.39 -14.40
CA MET A 121 -5.10 3.20 -13.99
C MET A 121 -4.00 3.22 -15.07
N PHE A 122 -3.66 2.09 -15.69
CA PHE A 122 -2.72 2.07 -16.83
C PHE A 122 -3.23 2.81 -18.06
N ASN A 123 -4.52 2.69 -18.37
CA ASN A 123 -5.13 3.42 -19.49
C ASN A 123 -5.12 4.92 -19.24
N LEU A 124 -5.40 5.34 -18.01
CA LEU A 124 -5.32 6.73 -17.59
C LEU A 124 -3.88 7.27 -17.69
N ALA A 125 -2.90 6.49 -17.24
CA ALA A 125 -1.47 6.83 -17.36
C ALA A 125 -1.06 7.00 -18.84
N ALA A 126 -1.53 6.10 -19.71
CA ALA A 126 -1.27 6.15 -21.14
C ALA A 126 -1.91 7.40 -21.79
N ASN A 127 -3.13 7.75 -21.39
CA ASN A 127 -3.82 8.95 -21.86
C ASN A 127 -3.09 10.24 -21.42
N ILE A 128 -2.66 10.32 -20.16
CA ILE A 128 -1.91 11.48 -19.62
C ILE A 128 -0.57 11.66 -20.32
N THR A 129 0.13 10.57 -20.63
CA THR A 129 1.46 10.60 -21.25
C THR A 129 1.42 10.54 -22.79
N ASN A 130 0.22 10.44 -23.37
CA ASN A 130 0.00 10.23 -24.80
C ASN A 130 0.79 9.03 -25.36
N THR A 131 0.87 7.95 -24.58
CA THR A 131 1.55 6.70 -24.95
C THR A 131 0.53 5.59 -25.23
N ASN A 132 0.99 4.46 -25.78
CA ASN A 132 0.10 3.34 -26.05
C ASN A 132 -0.34 2.65 -24.73
N PRO A 133 -1.63 2.33 -24.54
CA PRO A 133 -2.08 1.52 -23.42
C PRO A 133 -1.55 0.07 -23.52
N PRO A 134 -1.48 -0.69 -22.42
CA PRO A 134 -1.12 -2.11 -22.46
C PRO A 134 -2.15 -2.88 -23.30
N ARG A 135 -1.68 -3.59 -24.34
CA ARG A 135 -2.56 -4.29 -25.30
C ARG A 135 -2.62 -5.80 -25.07
N PHE A 136 -1.66 -6.36 -24.35
CA PHE A 136 -1.56 -7.80 -24.16
C PHE A 136 -2.21 -8.23 -22.85
N HIS A 137 -3.04 -9.27 -22.94
CA HIS A 137 -3.63 -9.94 -21.80
C HIS A 137 -2.66 -10.97 -21.22
N LEU A 138 -2.29 -10.81 -19.94
CA LEU A 138 -1.50 -11.80 -19.22
C LEU A 138 -2.43 -12.64 -18.32
N PRO A 139 -2.74 -13.89 -18.71
CA PRO A 139 -3.66 -14.71 -17.95
C PRO A 139 -3.03 -15.15 -16.62
N LEU A 140 -3.86 -15.30 -15.59
CA LEU A 140 -3.40 -15.56 -14.23
C LEU A 140 -2.58 -16.85 -14.09
N TRP A 141 -2.89 -17.89 -14.87
CA TRP A 141 -2.15 -19.17 -14.85
C TRP A 141 -0.69 -19.00 -15.29
N LEU A 142 -0.43 -18.14 -16.28
CA LEU A 142 0.92 -17.86 -16.75
C LEU A 142 1.71 -17.09 -15.69
N LEU A 143 1.03 -16.21 -14.97
CA LEU A 143 1.64 -15.44 -13.89
C LEU A 143 1.94 -16.29 -12.65
N GLU A 144 1.14 -17.33 -12.38
CA GLU A 144 1.45 -18.34 -11.37
C GLU A 144 2.72 -19.11 -11.73
N ILE A 145 2.84 -19.60 -12.97
CA ILE A 145 4.05 -20.29 -13.44
C ILE A 145 5.26 -19.38 -13.32
N TYR A 146 5.13 -18.11 -13.74
CA TYR A 146 6.18 -17.11 -13.58
C TYR A 146 6.57 -16.92 -12.10
N GLY A 147 5.59 -16.83 -11.19
CA GLY A 147 5.83 -16.70 -9.76
C GLY A 147 6.62 -17.87 -9.17
N TRP A 148 6.35 -19.10 -9.60
CA TRP A 148 7.12 -20.27 -9.18
C TRP A 148 8.54 -20.24 -9.74
N VAL A 149 8.70 -20.02 -11.04
CA VAL A 149 10.01 -19.96 -11.71
C VAL A 149 10.87 -18.84 -11.13
N SER A 150 10.25 -17.69 -10.82
CA SER A 150 10.96 -16.52 -10.32
C SER A 150 11.55 -16.73 -8.92
N VAL A 151 10.90 -17.54 -8.07
CA VAL A 151 11.45 -17.95 -6.77
C VAL A 151 12.70 -18.82 -6.95
N PHE A 152 12.66 -19.79 -7.86
CA PHE A 152 13.83 -20.63 -8.16
C PHE A 152 14.99 -19.81 -8.74
N VAL A 153 14.69 -18.90 -9.68
CA VAL A 153 15.70 -18.02 -10.27
C VAL A 153 16.27 -17.04 -9.23
N ALA A 154 15.45 -16.51 -8.33
CA ALA A 154 15.89 -15.62 -7.26
C ALA A 154 16.82 -16.32 -6.27
N GLN A 155 16.61 -17.61 -5.97
CA GLN A 155 17.53 -18.40 -5.15
C GLN A 155 18.91 -18.57 -5.78
N ILE A 156 18.99 -18.58 -7.12
CA ILE A 156 20.25 -18.74 -7.86
C ILE A 156 20.92 -17.40 -8.13
N THR A 157 20.13 -16.36 -8.41
CA THR A 157 20.62 -15.07 -8.93
C THR A 157 20.71 -14.00 -7.84
N GLU A 158 20.17 -14.26 -6.64
CA GLU A 158 19.98 -13.32 -5.52
C GLU A 158 19.24 -12.01 -5.88
N LYS A 159 18.72 -11.92 -7.11
CA LYS A 159 17.98 -10.75 -7.60
C LYS A 159 16.49 -10.91 -7.28
N PRO A 160 15.84 -9.87 -6.75
CA PRO A 160 14.41 -9.90 -6.51
C PRO A 160 13.66 -10.01 -7.85
N PRO A 161 12.61 -10.83 -7.93
CA PRO A 161 11.80 -10.94 -9.14
C PRO A 161 10.94 -9.68 -9.33
N LEU A 162 10.64 -9.34 -10.59
CA LEU A 162 9.78 -8.19 -10.93
C LEU A 162 8.38 -8.33 -10.32
N ILE A 163 7.82 -9.55 -10.33
CA ILE A 163 6.55 -9.88 -9.72
C ILE A 163 6.77 -11.08 -8.81
N SER A 164 6.67 -10.86 -7.50
CA SER A 164 6.79 -11.91 -6.49
C SER A 164 5.45 -12.65 -6.28
N TYR A 165 5.50 -13.89 -5.82
CA TYR A 165 4.29 -14.67 -5.55
C TYR A 165 3.28 -13.99 -4.59
N PRO A 166 3.71 -13.35 -3.48
CA PRO A 166 2.78 -12.62 -2.62
C PRO A 166 2.05 -11.51 -3.37
N VAL A 167 2.77 -10.74 -4.19
CA VAL A 167 2.22 -9.67 -5.02
C VAL A 167 1.11 -10.18 -5.94
N LEU A 168 1.31 -11.35 -6.57
CA LEU A 168 0.29 -11.98 -7.40
C LEU A 168 -0.99 -12.29 -6.62
N HIS A 169 -0.86 -12.80 -5.39
CA HIS A 169 -2.01 -13.10 -4.54
C HIS A 169 -2.79 -11.84 -4.15
N TYR A 170 -2.08 -10.73 -3.92
CA TYR A 170 -2.70 -9.42 -3.66
C TYR A 170 -3.46 -8.91 -4.89
N LEU A 171 -2.86 -8.99 -6.08
CA LEU A 171 -3.47 -8.50 -7.33
C LEU A 171 -4.76 -9.24 -7.71
N LYS A 172 -4.91 -10.51 -7.31
CA LYS A 172 -6.10 -11.34 -7.58
C LYS A 172 -7.32 -11.02 -6.73
N HIS A 173 -7.17 -10.22 -5.67
CA HIS A 173 -8.26 -9.90 -4.76
C HIS A 173 -8.82 -8.51 -5.08
N GLN A 174 -10.11 -8.32 -4.82
CA GLN A 174 -10.74 -7.01 -4.90
C GLN A 174 -10.51 -6.24 -3.60
N TRP A 175 -9.89 -5.07 -3.70
CA TRP A 175 -9.54 -4.16 -2.60
C TRP A 175 -10.33 -2.86 -2.71
N ALA A 176 -11.63 -2.96 -2.99
CA ALA A 176 -12.53 -1.81 -3.00
C ALA A 176 -12.91 -1.44 -1.56
N TYR A 177 -12.61 -0.21 -1.16
CA TYR A 177 -12.92 0.30 0.18
C TYR A 177 -13.71 1.60 0.11
N SER A 178 -14.46 1.88 1.17
CA SER A 178 -15.13 3.17 1.36
C SER A 178 -14.41 4.00 2.43
N CYS A 179 -14.17 5.27 2.11
CA CYS A 179 -13.63 6.29 3.01
C CYS A 179 -14.72 7.21 3.60
N ASP A 180 -16.01 6.83 3.53
CA ASP A 180 -17.13 7.68 3.95
C ASP A 180 -17.03 8.12 5.41
N LYS A 181 -16.51 7.25 6.28
CA LYS A 181 -16.30 7.59 7.69
C LYS A 181 -15.22 8.65 7.87
N ALA A 182 -14.10 8.53 7.16
CA ALA A 182 -13.02 9.51 7.20
C ALA A 182 -13.49 10.86 6.64
N LYS A 183 -14.29 10.86 5.57
CA LYS A 183 -14.94 12.06 5.02
C LYS A 183 -15.79 12.76 6.07
N ARG A 184 -16.70 12.04 6.73
CA ARG A 184 -17.65 12.62 7.71
C ARG A 184 -16.98 13.11 9.00
N GLU A 185 -16.04 12.34 9.54
CA GLU A 185 -15.50 12.62 10.88
C GLU A 185 -14.20 13.41 10.87
N LEU A 186 -13.35 13.21 9.85
CA LEU A 186 -12.04 13.87 9.77
C LEU A 186 -12.04 15.05 8.78
N GLY A 187 -13.05 15.12 7.89
CA GLY A 187 -13.04 16.04 6.76
C GLY A 187 -12.07 15.61 5.66
N TYR A 188 -11.78 14.30 5.57
CA TYR A 188 -10.87 13.75 4.56
C TYR A 188 -11.47 13.88 3.16
N SER A 189 -10.76 14.51 2.22
CA SER A 189 -11.20 14.66 0.83
C SER A 189 -10.08 14.20 -0.10
N PRO A 190 -10.05 12.92 -0.50
CA PRO A 190 -9.03 12.44 -1.44
C PRO A 190 -9.24 13.06 -2.82
N ARG A 191 -8.13 13.37 -3.50
CA ARG A 191 -8.12 13.84 -4.88
C ARG A 191 -8.46 12.72 -5.87
N SER A 192 -8.72 13.10 -7.12
CA SER A 192 -8.97 12.12 -8.19
C SER A 192 -7.69 11.36 -8.54
N LEU A 193 -7.83 10.12 -9.05
CA LEU A 193 -6.69 9.35 -9.50
C LEU A 193 -5.93 10.06 -10.63
N ALA A 194 -6.64 10.76 -11.52
CA ALA A 194 -6.02 11.47 -12.65
C ALA A 194 -5.03 12.55 -12.18
N GLU A 195 -5.40 13.31 -11.15
CA GLU A 195 -4.54 14.35 -10.58
C GLU A 195 -3.30 13.74 -9.91
N GLY A 196 -3.50 12.76 -9.02
CA GLY A 196 -2.40 12.10 -8.32
C GLY A 196 -1.44 11.36 -9.27
N LEU A 197 -1.99 10.74 -10.33
CA LEU A 197 -1.20 10.05 -11.35
C LEU A 197 -0.39 11.04 -12.19
N THR A 198 -0.95 12.20 -12.51
CA THR A 198 -0.22 13.26 -13.23
C THR A 198 0.99 13.74 -12.43
N GLU A 199 0.79 14.04 -11.13
CA GLU A 199 1.88 14.44 -10.23
C GLU A 199 2.95 13.35 -10.09
N THR A 200 2.51 12.10 -9.89
CA THR A 200 3.42 10.95 -9.75
C THR A 200 4.25 10.72 -11.02
N LEU A 201 3.64 10.79 -12.21
CA LEU A 201 4.34 10.61 -13.48
C LEU A 201 5.33 11.74 -13.75
N LEU A 202 4.97 12.99 -13.43
CA LEU A 202 5.89 14.12 -13.51
C LEU A 202 7.09 13.93 -12.57
N TRP A 203 6.84 13.48 -11.35
CA TRP A 203 7.89 13.18 -10.38
C TRP A 203 8.83 12.07 -10.89
N LEU A 204 8.28 10.95 -11.36
CA LEU A 204 9.06 9.84 -11.93
C LEU A 204 9.90 10.26 -13.15
N LYS A 205 9.37 11.16 -13.98
CA LYS A 205 10.09 11.70 -15.14
C LYS A 205 11.24 12.61 -14.69
N ASN A 206 11.01 13.48 -13.71
CA ASN A 206 12.02 14.39 -13.17
C ASN A 206 13.17 13.63 -12.49
N ASP A 207 12.88 12.48 -11.87
CA ASP A 207 13.88 11.60 -11.26
C ASP A 207 14.58 10.67 -12.28
N ASN A 208 14.28 10.82 -13.58
CA ASN A 208 14.81 10.01 -14.70
C ASN A 208 14.52 8.50 -14.60
N LEU A 209 13.49 8.12 -13.85
CA LEU A 209 13.06 6.72 -13.71
C LEU A 209 12.24 6.22 -14.90
N ILE A 210 11.56 7.13 -15.60
CA ILE A 210 10.75 6.85 -16.79
C ILE A 210 11.14 7.74 -17.96
N LYS A 211 10.94 7.21 -19.18
CA LYS A 211 11.10 7.94 -20.45
C LYS A 211 9.80 7.81 -21.24
N PHE A 212 9.49 8.84 -22.04
CA PHE A 212 8.39 8.82 -22.99
C PHE A 212 8.88 8.37 -24.36
#